data_AF-A0A536QAY2-F1
#
_entry.id   AF-A0A536QAY2-F1
#
_cell.length_a   1.000
_cell.length_b   1.000
_cell.length_c   1.000
_cell.angle_alpha   90.00
_cell.angle_beta   90.00
_cell.angle_gamma   90.00
#
_symmetry.space_group_name_H-M   'P 1'
#
loop_
_entity.id
_entity.type
_entity.pdbx_description
1 polymer ?
#
loop_
_entity_poly.entity_id
_entity_poly.type
_entity_poly.pdbx_seq_one_letter_code
_entity_poly.pdbx_strand_id
1 'polypeptide(L)'
;MKRSQFGQAIVVVALAGTLLLAGVGLGVDVVVGYFYSVATERAAAAAALSGVVFMPDQFSPSNAMPPGSRNDATDRALDEARRNGFDTADAANGIVVTPSQVAGYPNHLQVTVERTAPVFFMEAFGFRPYVVRKTAVAAYLPPISLGEPGSQLGASLGELGRTRFSFMRTEGWGADRGYGDAFTPSPFNPPASAGATDDVHQISYANGTELMDPSVADRGGYNYRITIPSGGAGGVVQIYNAAYAPDGYGAAANFCDNDNQNPALRACSSRGITWYHEDDDMGGATAANYPAMRYSLYWVNNLFIRSTDVLLSQLTVYPIDAGNWSQPSNQYLVMGGSNRGRRVTQQYSAGLPTNMLIYHNWIDPATYDGSQDGGLVSLQQTGAFSTYNQGGSLVPGTYRLRVDTMDNNGRSFTNASTIGKKGYALRAVNGDAGRTTCTNCQTAAWYDMCFFTPFDAGLGGSFSMNLFQLPRDYAGLTVTIDLWDPGDVFSTSGFVALNVLGPAGTVASSPLGINIYDLHEKRSNLARRNYQVWASAANNLLASFTALDTRTAVSADSQWIHLEIPIPSSYNPLPGQDWWKLQYVTGPGTVTYDTVTVAVGLKGGPVHLVP
;
A
#
# COMPACT_ATOMS: atom_id res chain seq x y z
N MET A 1 -41.53 85.97 13.17
CA MET A 1 -40.46 85.10 12.61
C MET A 1 -40.14 83.94 13.57
N LYS A 2 -40.87 82.80 13.59
CA LYS A 2 -40.44 81.56 14.30
C LYS A 2 -41.15 80.28 13.79
N ARG A 3 -41.48 80.18 12.49
CA ARG A 3 -42.03 78.94 11.87
C ARG A 3 -41.07 78.27 10.88
N SER A 4 -40.14 79.01 10.25
CA SER A 4 -39.19 78.45 9.28
C SER A 4 -38.03 77.66 9.91
N GLN A 5 -37.61 78.01 11.14
CA GLN A 5 -36.50 77.32 11.84
C GLN A 5 -36.88 75.93 12.38
N PHE A 6 -38.14 75.71 12.77
CA PHE A 6 -38.63 74.39 13.19
C PHE A 6 -38.75 73.41 12.02
N GLY A 7 -39.12 73.90 10.82
CA GLY A 7 -39.18 73.07 9.60
C GLY A 7 -37.80 72.60 9.13
N GLN A 8 -36.78 73.47 9.19
CA GLN A 8 -35.40 73.09 8.86
C GLN A 8 -34.81 72.10 9.87
N ALA A 9 -35.07 72.26 11.17
CA ALA A 9 -34.59 71.33 12.19
C ALA A 9 -35.17 69.92 12.01
N ILE A 10 -36.45 69.79 11.68
CA ILE A 10 -37.09 68.51 11.39
C ILE A 10 -36.47 67.83 10.16
N VAL A 11 -36.19 68.59 9.09
CA VAL A 11 -35.57 68.05 7.88
C VAL A 11 -34.13 67.58 8.16
N VAL A 12 -33.34 68.34 8.92
CA VAL A 12 -31.97 67.96 9.28
C VAL A 12 -31.93 66.74 10.20
N VAL A 13 -32.83 66.67 11.20
CA VAL A 13 -32.93 65.51 12.10
C VAL A 13 -33.40 64.28 11.33
N ALA A 14 -34.35 64.40 10.40
CA ALA A 14 -34.78 63.31 9.55
C ALA A 14 -33.66 62.82 8.62
N LEU A 15 -32.90 63.72 8.00
CA LEU A 15 -31.73 63.38 7.18
C LEU A 15 -30.63 62.71 8.00
N ALA A 16 -30.28 63.26 9.17
CA ALA A 16 -29.26 62.69 10.05
C ALA A 16 -29.68 61.33 10.60
N GLY A 17 -30.95 61.16 10.99
CA GLY A 17 -31.51 59.88 11.42
C GLY A 17 -31.49 58.83 10.32
N THR A 18 -31.86 59.22 9.09
CA THR A 18 -31.80 58.33 7.92
C THR A 18 -30.37 57.92 7.59
N LEU A 19 -29.40 58.84 7.70
CA LEU A 19 -27.99 58.57 7.48
C LEU A 19 -27.40 57.62 8.54
N LEU A 20 -27.77 57.80 9.82
CA LEU A 20 -27.35 56.91 10.90
C LEU A 20 -27.94 55.50 10.73
N LEU A 21 -29.22 55.40 10.37
CA LEU A 21 -29.86 54.12 10.06
C LEU A 21 -29.24 53.44 8.84
N ALA A 22 -28.90 54.21 7.80
CA ALA A 22 -28.15 53.69 6.65
C ALA A 22 -26.77 53.16 7.04
N GLY A 23 -26.05 53.87 7.92
CA GLY A 23 -24.74 53.45 8.42
C GLY A 23 -24.79 52.16 9.25
N VAL A 24 -25.75 52.05 10.16
CA VAL A 24 -25.99 50.82 10.94
C VAL A 24 -26.44 49.68 10.03
N GLY A 25 -27.34 49.97 9.08
CA GLY A 25 -27.85 49.00 8.13
C GLY A 25 -26.77 48.40 7.24
N LEU A 26 -25.89 49.26 6.70
CA LEU A 26 -24.72 48.83 5.94
C LEU A 26 -23.81 47.95 6.81
N GLY A 27 -23.56 48.33 8.06
CA GLY A 27 -22.74 47.55 8.98
C GLY A 27 -23.30 46.15 9.23
N VAL A 28 -24.59 46.03 9.53
CA VAL A 28 -25.25 44.75 9.79
C VAL A 28 -25.28 43.87 8.54
N ASP A 29 -25.69 44.42 7.40
CA ASP A 29 -25.83 43.64 6.16
C ASP A 29 -24.45 43.17 5.64
N VAL A 30 -23.39 43.95 5.82
CA VAL A 30 -21.99 43.53 5.51
C VAL A 30 -21.53 42.42 6.44
N VAL A 31 -21.78 42.54 7.76
CA VAL A 31 -21.38 41.51 8.74
C VAL A 31 -22.11 40.19 8.48
N VAL A 32 -23.42 40.24 8.21
CA VAL A 32 -24.21 39.06 7.85
C VAL A 32 -23.70 38.44 6.54
N GLY A 33 -23.40 39.26 5.53
CA GLY A 33 -22.77 38.83 4.29
C GLY A 33 -21.44 38.12 4.49
N TYR A 34 -20.59 38.67 5.37
CA TYR A 34 -19.31 38.07 5.72
C TYR A 34 -19.47 36.72 6.44
N PHE A 35 -20.41 36.61 7.39
CA PHE A 35 -20.71 35.34 8.05
C PHE A 35 -21.16 34.27 7.05
N TYR A 36 -22.05 34.62 6.12
CA TYR A 36 -22.45 33.68 5.07
C TYR A 36 -21.29 33.34 4.13
N SER A 37 -20.42 34.28 3.80
CA SER A 37 -19.21 34.03 3.01
C SER A 37 -18.30 33.00 3.66
N VAL A 38 -18.02 33.15 4.96
CA VAL A 38 -17.19 32.19 5.72
C VAL A 38 -17.86 30.82 5.83
N ALA A 39 -19.17 30.78 6.09
CA ALA A 39 -19.93 29.53 6.15
C ALA A 39 -19.93 28.79 4.81
N THR A 40 -20.12 29.52 3.71
CA THR A 40 -20.14 28.97 2.35
C THR A 40 -18.77 28.42 1.96
N GLU A 41 -17.69 29.09 2.37
CA GLU A 41 -16.32 28.64 2.14
C GLU A 41 -16.00 27.33 2.88
N ARG A 42 -16.39 27.25 4.16
CA ARG A 42 -16.23 26.02 4.96
C ARG A 42 -17.05 24.87 4.41
N ALA A 43 -18.29 25.12 3.99
CA ALA A 43 -19.15 24.11 3.37
C ALA A 43 -18.58 23.61 2.05
N ALA A 44 -18.08 24.51 1.19
CA ALA A 44 -17.43 24.14 -0.07
C ALA A 44 -16.18 23.27 0.19
N ALA A 45 -15.33 23.66 1.13
CA ALA A 45 -14.14 22.90 1.49
C ALA A 45 -14.46 21.51 2.08
N ALA A 46 -15.41 21.44 3.02
CA ALA A 46 -15.84 20.17 3.62
C ALA A 46 -16.46 19.23 2.57
N ALA A 47 -17.35 19.77 1.71
CA ALA A 47 -17.95 19.02 0.62
C ALA A 47 -16.89 18.49 -0.36
N ALA A 48 -15.94 19.32 -0.77
CA ALA A 48 -14.85 18.90 -1.66
C ALA A 48 -13.99 17.79 -1.02
N LEU A 49 -13.55 17.95 0.24
CA LEU A 49 -12.74 16.96 0.95
C LEU A 49 -13.48 15.63 1.15
N SER A 50 -14.78 15.66 1.42
CA SER A 50 -15.58 14.45 1.63
C SER A 50 -15.87 13.68 0.34
N GLY A 51 -16.03 14.38 -0.80
CA GLY A 51 -16.32 13.76 -2.08
C GLY A 51 -15.08 13.27 -2.82
N VAL A 52 -13.93 13.94 -2.64
CA VAL A 52 -12.74 13.66 -3.48
C VAL A 52 -12.17 12.25 -3.32
N VAL A 53 -12.40 11.58 -2.18
CA VAL A 53 -12.00 10.17 -1.94
C VAL A 53 -12.66 9.15 -2.87
N PHE A 54 -13.69 9.56 -3.62
CA PHE A 54 -14.37 8.76 -4.63
C PHE A 54 -13.88 9.05 -6.06
N MET A 55 -12.95 9.99 -6.23
CA MET A 55 -12.34 10.29 -7.52
C MET A 55 -11.24 9.28 -7.87
N PRO A 56 -10.99 9.00 -9.16
CA PRO A 56 -11.72 9.51 -10.33
C PRO A 56 -12.97 8.68 -10.69
N ASP A 57 -13.03 7.43 -10.24
CA ASP A 57 -13.88 6.41 -10.84
C ASP A 57 -15.34 6.45 -10.38
N GLN A 58 -15.62 7.07 -9.23
CA GLN A 58 -16.94 7.09 -8.59
C GLN A 58 -17.47 8.52 -8.47
N PHE A 59 -17.45 9.28 -9.57
CA PHE A 59 -17.89 10.67 -9.55
C PHE A 59 -19.41 10.83 -9.30
N SER A 60 -20.24 10.01 -9.97
CA SER A 60 -21.71 10.15 -9.95
C SER A 60 -22.42 8.92 -9.40
N PRO A 61 -23.72 8.98 -9.06
CA PRO A 61 -24.45 7.86 -8.47
C PRO A 61 -24.51 6.61 -9.36
N SER A 62 -24.40 6.77 -10.68
CA SER A 62 -24.30 5.64 -11.62
C SER A 62 -22.96 4.89 -11.53
N ASN A 63 -21.95 5.51 -10.94
CA ASN A 63 -20.62 4.93 -10.74
C ASN A 63 -20.39 4.45 -9.31
N ALA A 64 -21.33 4.68 -8.39
CA ALA A 64 -21.21 4.28 -7.00
C ALA A 64 -20.99 2.76 -6.88
N MET A 65 -20.06 2.34 -6.02
CA MET A 65 -19.77 0.93 -5.76
C MET A 65 -19.98 0.61 -4.27
N PRO A 66 -20.92 -0.29 -3.92
CA PRO A 66 -21.90 -0.94 -4.81
C PRO A 66 -22.92 0.02 -5.44
N PRO A 67 -23.56 -0.33 -6.57
CA PRO A 67 -24.60 0.51 -7.19
C PRO A 67 -25.72 0.89 -6.21
N GLY A 68 -26.10 2.16 -6.18
CA GLY A 68 -27.16 2.69 -5.30
C GLY A 68 -26.75 2.92 -3.85
N SER A 69 -25.47 2.73 -3.50
CA SER A 69 -24.97 2.93 -2.13
C SER A 69 -24.82 4.39 -1.69
N ARG A 70 -24.91 5.34 -2.64
CA ARG A 70 -24.58 6.77 -2.42
C ARG A 70 -23.13 6.99 -1.96
N ASN A 71 -22.25 6.03 -2.28
CA ASN A 71 -20.80 6.13 -2.11
C ASN A 71 -20.18 6.64 -3.42
N ASP A 72 -20.44 7.89 -3.74
CA ASP A 72 -19.87 8.60 -4.88
C ASP A 72 -19.54 10.05 -4.52
N ALA A 73 -18.72 10.70 -5.34
CA ALA A 73 -18.21 12.04 -5.06
C ALA A 73 -19.34 13.08 -4.96
N THR A 74 -20.35 13.00 -5.83
CA THR A 74 -21.46 13.96 -5.87
C THR A 74 -22.38 13.83 -4.66
N ASP A 75 -22.85 12.62 -4.34
CA ASP A 75 -23.75 12.40 -3.21
C ASP A 75 -23.08 12.73 -1.89
N ARG A 76 -21.79 12.40 -1.74
CA ARG A 76 -21.02 12.71 -0.53
C ARG A 76 -20.78 14.19 -0.35
N ALA A 77 -20.43 14.90 -1.42
CA ALA A 77 -20.30 16.36 -1.38
C ALA A 77 -21.64 17.04 -1.00
N LEU A 78 -22.76 16.57 -1.55
CA LEU A 78 -24.09 17.08 -1.22
C LEU A 78 -24.51 16.79 0.22
N ASP A 79 -24.29 15.56 0.70
CA ASP A 79 -24.63 15.19 2.07
C ASP A 79 -23.78 15.96 3.10
N GLU A 80 -22.50 16.20 2.80
CA GLU A 80 -21.61 16.99 3.67
C GLU A 80 -21.94 18.49 3.61
N ALA A 81 -22.29 19.04 2.45
CA ALA A 81 -22.79 20.41 2.36
C ALA A 81 -24.10 20.59 3.16
N ARG A 82 -25.02 19.62 3.08
CA ARG A 82 -26.26 19.62 3.88
C ARG A 82 -25.96 19.62 5.38
N ARG A 83 -24.99 18.82 5.85
CA ARG A 83 -24.56 18.82 7.27
C ARG A 83 -24.02 20.19 7.72
N ASN A 84 -23.44 20.95 6.80
CA ASN A 84 -22.95 22.31 7.04
C ASN A 84 -24.05 23.39 6.87
N GLY A 85 -25.32 23.00 6.73
CA GLY A 85 -26.46 23.92 6.63
C GLY A 85 -26.75 24.42 5.21
N PHE A 86 -26.18 23.78 4.19
CA PHE A 86 -26.39 24.09 2.78
C PHE A 86 -27.17 22.96 2.09
N ASP A 87 -28.44 22.79 2.48
CA ASP A 87 -29.33 21.83 1.84
C ASP A 87 -29.89 22.40 0.52
N THR A 88 -29.71 21.67 -0.58
CA THR A 88 -30.23 22.08 -1.90
C THR A 88 -31.75 22.03 -1.98
N ALA A 89 -32.43 21.42 -1.01
CA ALA A 89 -33.88 21.49 -0.86
C ALA A 89 -34.36 22.88 -0.36
N ASP A 90 -33.47 23.72 0.18
CA ASP A 90 -33.80 25.07 0.66
C ASP A 90 -33.86 26.09 -0.49
N ALA A 91 -34.95 26.00 -1.27
CA ALA A 91 -35.23 26.93 -2.34
C ALA A 91 -35.48 28.36 -1.84
N ALA A 92 -35.89 28.54 -0.57
CA ALA A 92 -36.18 29.85 0.01
C ALA A 92 -34.91 30.70 0.20
N ASN A 93 -33.80 30.05 0.57
CA ASN A 93 -32.49 30.69 0.68
C ASN A 93 -31.65 30.56 -0.62
N GLY A 94 -32.22 29.99 -1.69
CA GLY A 94 -31.57 29.82 -2.99
C GLY A 94 -30.24 29.07 -2.88
N ILE A 95 -30.21 27.99 -2.09
CA ILE A 95 -28.99 27.20 -1.87
C ILE A 95 -28.73 26.29 -3.05
N VAL A 96 -27.51 26.37 -3.61
CA VAL A 96 -27.05 25.51 -4.70
C VAL A 96 -25.69 24.93 -4.33
N VAL A 97 -25.51 23.64 -4.58
CA VAL A 97 -24.24 22.94 -4.37
C VAL A 97 -23.92 22.17 -5.64
N THR A 98 -22.80 22.49 -6.26
CA THR A 98 -22.40 21.96 -7.56
C THR A 98 -21.02 21.30 -7.47
N PRO A 99 -20.96 19.97 -7.30
CA PRO A 99 -19.73 19.21 -7.48
C PRO A 99 -19.40 19.05 -8.97
N SER A 100 -18.13 19.19 -9.33
CA SER A 100 -17.65 19.04 -10.71
C SER A 100 -16.22 18.51 -10.74
N GLN A 101 -15.90 17.66 -11.71
CA GLN A 101 -14.53 17.21 -11.95
C GLN A 101 -13.67 18.37 -12.47
N VAL A 102 -12.39 18.40 -12.10
CA VAL A 102 -11.44 19.39 -12.61
C VAL A 102 -10.81 18.88 -13.91
N ALA A 103 -10.93 19.66 -14.99
CA ALA A 103 -10.38 19.28 -16.29
C ALA A 103 -8.84 19.07 -16.19
N GLY A 104 -8.36 17.93 -16.67
CA GLY A 104 -6.93 17.57 -16.65
C GLY A 104 -6.40 17.03 -15.33
N TYR A 105 -7.23 17.00 -14.27
CA TYR A 105 -6.89 16.47 -12.94
C TYR A 105 -7.96 15.48 -12.49
N PRO A 106 -7.85 14.20 -12.88
CA PRO A 106 -8.90 13.20 -12.65
C PRO A 106 -9.15 12.95 -11.15
N ASN A 107 -8.13 13.15 -10.30
CA ASN A 107 -8.24 12.95 -8.86
C ASN A 107 -8.69 14.21 -8.09
N HIS A 108 -9.15 15.26 -8.78
CA HIS A 108 -9.57 16.51 -8.16
C HIS A 108 -11.07 16.72 -8.26
N LEU A 109 -11.66 17.19 -7.17
CA LEU A 109 -13.07 17.54 -7.08
C LEU A 109 -13.19 19.03 -6.75
N GLN A 110 -13.87 19.77 -7.60
CA GLN A 110 -14.28 21.14 -7.34
C GLN A 110 -15.72 21.12 -6.81
N VAL A 111 -15.99 21.82 -5.72
CA VAL A 111 -17.34 22.06 -5.22
C VAL A 111 -17.59 23.54 -5.11
N THR A 112 -18.65 24.02 -5.76
CA THR A 112 -19.15 25.38 -5.63
C THR A 112 -20.42 25.37 -4.78
N VAL A 113 -20.44 26.19 -3.73
CA VAL A 113 -21.61 26.39 -2.87
C VAL A 113 -22.08 27.83 -3.04
N GLU A 114 -23.39 27.99 -3.23
CA GLU A 114 -24.07 29.26 -3.39
C GLU A 114 -25.22 29.39 -2.39
N ARG A 115 -25.44 30.60 -1.90
CA ARG A 115 -26.59 30.97 -1.07
C ARG A 115 -26.98 32.42 -1.33
N THR A 116 -28.27 32.71 -1.30
CA THR A 116 -28.77 34.09 -1.32
C THR A 116 -28.69 34.70 0.08
N ALA A 117 -27.94 35.78 0.23
CA ALA A 117 -27.84 36.56 1.47
C ALA A 117 -28.96 37.63 1.50
N PRO A 118 -29.82 37.63 2.52
CA PRO A 118 -30.81 38.69 2.70
C PRO A 118 -30.12 40.02 3.04
N VAL A 119 -30.74 41.11 2.60
CA VAL A 119 -30.42 42.48 3.03
C VAL A 119 -31.60 42.95 3.87
N PHE A 120 -31.37 43.39 5.10
CA PHE A 120 -32.46 43.72 6.02
C PHE A 120 -32.72 45.22 6.07
N PHE A 121 -31.65 46.02 6.16
CA PHE A 121 -31.77 47.46 6.32
C PHE A 121 -31.50 48.19 5.02
N MET A 122 -30.55 47.69 4.22
CA MET A 122 -30.23 48.28 2.92
C MET A 122 -31.34 48.07 1.88
N GLU A 123 -32.28 47.15 2.13
CA GLU A 123 -33.49 47.00 1.29
C GLU A 123 -34.33 48.28 1.27
N ALA A 124 -34.43 48.99 2.39
CA ALA A 124 -35.11 50.29 2.47
C ALA A 124 -34.45 51.37 1.59
N PHE A 125 -33.20 51.13 1.17
CA PHE A 125 -32.41 51.99 0.28
C PHE A 125 -32.30 51.43 -1.15
N GLY A 126 -33.09 50.40 -1.49
CA GLY A 126 -33.18 49.84 -2.83
C GLY A 126 -32.14 48.76 -3.16
N PHE A 127 -31.34 48.32 -2.17
CA PHE A 127 -30.46 47.17 -2.35
C PHE A 127 -31.28 45.88 -2.37
N ARG A 128 -30.84 44.90 -3.16
CA ARG A 128 -31.50 43.59 -3.28
C ARG A 128 -30.65 42.50 -2.64
N PRO A 129 -31.26 41.37 -2.21
CA PRO A 129 -30.51 40.19 -1.84
C PRO A 129 -29.51 39.80 -2.93
N TYR A 130 -28.34 39.32 -2.52
CA TYR A 130 -27.25 38.97 -3.44
C TYR A 130 -26.75 37.56 -3.17
N VAL A 131 -26.15 36.93 -4.19
CA VAL A 131 -25.63 35.57 -4.07
C VAL A 131 -24.22 35.61 -3.52
N VAL A 132 -24.01 34.90 -2.42
CA VAL A 132 -22.69 34.55 -1.89
C VAL A 132 -22.29 33.22 -2.53
N ARG A 133 -21.12 33.21 -3.18
CA ARG A 133 -20.58 32.03 -3.86
C ARG A 133 -19.16 31.77 -3.41
N LYS A 134 -18.88 30.52 -3.05
CA LYS A 134 -17.51 30.05 -2.77
C LYS A 134 -17.26 28.73 -3.48
N THR A 135 -16.03 28.57 -3.93
CA THR A 135 -15.56 27.36 -4.60
C THR A 135 -14.35 26.86 -3.83
N ALA A 136 -14.31 25.55 -3.61
CA ALA A 136 -13.13 24.87 -3.10
C ALA A 136 -12.77 23.73 -4.05
N VAL A 137 -11.47 23.46 -4.17
CA VAL A 137 -10.95 22.30 -4.89
C VAL A 137 -10.22 21.43 -3.89
N ALA A 138 -10.56 20.15 -3.86
CA ALA A 138 -9.83 19.15 -3.12
C ALA A 138 -9.14 18.20 -4.10
N ALA A 139 -7.96 17.73 -3.71
CA ALA A 139 -7.20 16.71 -4.42
C ALA A 139 -7.11 15.44 -3.59
N TYR A 140 -7.09 14.33 -4.33
CA TYR A 140 -6.93 13.00 -3.81
C TYR A 140 -5.64 12.38 -4.36
N LEU A 141 -4.72 11.94 -3.51
CA LEU A 141 -3.48 11.32 -3.95
C LEU A 141 -3.67 9.81 -4.19
N PRO A 142 -3.44 9.31 -5.41
CA PRO A 142 -3.56 7.88 -5.70
C PRO A 142 -2.58 7.06 -4.85
N PRO A 143 -2.91 5.81 -4.45
CA PRO A 143 -2.04 5.06 -3.57
C PRO A 143 -0.72 4.70 -4.26
N ILE A 144 0.39 4.90 -3.53
CA ILE A 144 1.74 4.55 -3.97
C ILE A 144 1.82 3.04 -4.21
N SER A 145 2.21 2.66 -5.43
CA SER A 145 2.48 1.27 -5.79
C SER A 145 3.88 0.91 -5.33
N LEU A 146 4.05 -0.15 -4.54
CA LEU A 146 5.37 -0.67 -4.16
C LEU A 146 5.80 -1.86 -5.03
N GLY A 147 7.10 -2.02 -5.21
CA GLY A 147 7.71 -3.13 -5.93
C GLY A 147 8.14 -2.74 -7.34
N GLU A 148 7.66 -3.46 -8.34
CA GLU A 148 8.15 -3.39 -9.71
C GLU A 148 7.02 -3.25 -10.76
N PRO A 149 7.31 -2.71 -11.96
CA PRO A 149 6.30 -2.49 -12.97
C PRO A 149 5.75 -3.80 -13.55
N GLY A 150 4.47 -3.75 -13.91
CA GLY A 150 3.79 -4.81 -14.64
C GLY A 150 2.99 -5.73 -13.73
N SER A 151 2.76 -6.95 -14.20
CA SER A 151 1.80 -7.86 -13.59
C SER A 151 2.42 -8.85 -12.61
N GLN A 152 3.74 -8.85 -12.41
CA GLN A 152 4.42 -9.79 -11.51
C GLN A 152 5.33 -9.05 -10.55
N LEU A 153 5.24 -9.43 -9.28
CA LEU A 153 6.04 -8.94 -8.17
C LEU A 153 6.82 -10.11 -7.53
N GLY A 154 8.14 -9.97 -7.48
CA GLY A 154 9.06 -11.02 -7.06
C GLY A 154 9.39 -12.02 -8.17
N ALA A 155 10.42 -12.83 -7.93
CA ALA A 155 10.93 -13.82 -8.86
C ALA A 155 10.48 -15.24 -8.49
N SER A 156 10.03 -16.02 -9.48
CA SER A 156 10.09 -17.49 -9.40
C SER A 156 11.55 -17.97 -9.38
N LEU A 157 11.80 -19.25 -9.08
CA LEU A 157 13.18 -19.76 -9.07
C LEU A 157 13.80 -19.70 -10.46
N GLY A 158 13.05 -20.05 -11.50
CA GLY A 158 13.49 -19.92 -12.89
C GLY A 158 13.95 -18.52 -13.31
N GLU A 159 13.54 -17.47 -12.60
CA GLU A 159 13.89 -16.08 -12.88
C GLU A 159 15.00 -15.54 -11.97
N LEU A 160 15.12 -16.09 -10.75
CA LEU A 160 15.96 -15.57 -9.69
C LEU A 160 17.45 -15.63 -10.07
N GLY A 161 18.13 -14.49 -9.94
CA GLY A 161 19.52 -14.34 -10.33
C GLY A 161 19.77 -14.30 -11.84
N ARG A 162 18.71 -14.32 -12.67
CA ARG A 162 18.79 -14.28 -14.13
C ARG A 162 18.14 -13.02 -14.69
N THR A 163 16.83 -12.90 -14.50
CA THR A 163 16.00 -11.79 -14.99
C THR A 163 15.47 -10.93 -13.87
N ARG A 164 15.40 -11.46 -12.64
CA ARG A 164 14.98 -10.78 -11.41
C ARG A 164 15.90 -11.18 -10.25
N PHE A 165 16.03 -10.31 -9.25
CA PHE A 165 16.98 -10.48 -8.13
C PHE A 165 16.33 -10.35 -6.76
N SER A 166 15.00 -10.37 -6.67
CA SER A 166 14.29 -10.32 -5.41
C SER A 166 13.01 -11.15 -5.44
N PHE A 167 12.58 -11.60 -4.27
CA PHE A 167 11.29 -12.26 -4.05
C PHE A 167 10.66 -11.75 -2.76
N MET A 168 9.34 -11.90 -2.62
CA MET A 168 8.63 -11.43 -1.44
C MET A 168 8.93 -12.36 -0.26
N ARG A 169 9.08 -11.78 0.92
CA ARG A 169 9.41 -12.50 2.14
C ARG A 169 8.43 -12.18 3.26
N THR A 170 8.18 -13.15 4.11
CA THR A 170 7.44 -12.96 5.36
C THR A 170 7.92 -13.98 6.38
N GLU A 171 8.00 -13.57 7.63
CA GLU A 171 8.58 -14.38 8.71
C GLU A 171 7.49 -14.97 9.62
N GLY A 172 7.81 -16.07 10.28
CA GLY A 172 6.94 -16.68 11.29
C GLY A 172 6.79 -15.80 12.53
N TRP A 173 5.68 -15.93 13.24
CA TRP A 173 5.38 -15.13 14.44
C TRP A 173 6.42 -15.21 15.57
N GLY A 174 7.10 -16.34 15.70
CA GLY A 174 8.18 -16.57 16.67
C GLY A 174 9.58 -16.28 16.12
N ALA A 175 9.71 -15.85 14.86
CA ALA A 175 10.98 -15.42 14.32
C ALA A 175 11.44 -14.12 15.00
N ASP A 176 12.74 -13.85 14.94
CA ASP A 176 13.28 -12.55 15.33
C ASP A 176 12.94 -11.52 14.22
N ARG A 177 12.57 -10.30 14.62
CA ARG A 177 12.31 -9.20 13.67
C ARG A 177 13.58 -8.73 12.95
N GLY A 178 14.76 -8.95 13.53
CA GLY A 178 16.08 -8.72 12.93
C GLY A 178 16.47 -9.74 11.86
N TYR A 179 15.51 -10.51 11.35
CA TYR A 179 15.63 -11.23 10.09
C TYR A 179 14.96 -10.46 8.93
N GLY A 180 14.64 -9.18 9.15
CA GLY A 180 14.17 -8.25 8.11
C GLY A 180 12.67 -8.05 7.93
N ASP A 181 11.79 -8.87 8.52
CA ASP A 181 10.34 -8.63 8.50
C ASP A 181 9.91 -7.82 9.73
N ALA A 182 9.56 -6.55 9.50
CA ALA A 182 9.30 -5.63 10.60
C ALA A 182 7.92 -5.79 11.27
N PHE A 183 6.99 -6.50 10.63
CA PHE A 183 5.57 -6.43 11.00
C PHE A 183 4.98 -7.78 11.45
N THR A 184 5.37 -8.86 10.77
CA THR A 184 4.77 -10.19 10.99
C THR A 184 5.22 -10.85 12.30
N PRO A 185 6.51 -10.81 12.68
CA PRO A 185 6.97 -11.35 13.95
C PRO A 185 6.26 -10.73 15.16
N SER A 186 6.20 -11.50 16.25
CA SER A 186 5.58 -11.07 17.50
C SER A 186 6.18 -9.74 17.98
N PRO A 187 5.35 -8.77 18.42
CA PRO A 187 5.86 -7.53 18.99
C PRO A 187 6.70 -7.75 20.25
N PHE A 188 6.53 -8.90 20.91
CA PHE A 188 7.27 -9.29 22.11
C PHE A 188 8.53 -10.10 21.82
N ASN A 189 8.80 -10.42 20.55
CA ASN A 189 10.03 -11.03 20.09
C ASN A 189 10.81 -10.06 19.18
N PRO A 190 11.19 -8.88 19.69
CA PRO A 190 12.05 -7.95 18.95
C PRO A 190 13.45 -8.57 18.78
N PRO A 191 14.36 -7.92 18.03
CA PRO A 191 15.78 -8.23 18.10
C PRO A 191 16.20 -8.38 19.56
N ALA A 192 16.98 -9.41 19.87
CA ALA A 192 17.22 -9.87 21.25
C ALA A 192 17.59 -8.76 22.28
N SER A 193 18.01 -7.58 21.83
CA SER A 193 18.38 -6.39 22.61
C SER A 193 17.38 -5.21 22.63
N ALA A 194 16.29 -5.23 21.86
CA ALA A 194 15.57 -4.02 21.42
C ALA A 194 14.22 -3.69 22.14
N GLY A 195 13.68 -4.61 22.93
CA GLY A 195 12.38 -4.42 23.60
C GLY A 195 11.16 -4.35 22.65
N ALA A 196 9.95 -4.47 23.20
CA ALA A 196 8.75 -4.76 22.39
C ALA A 196 8.34 -3.64 21.43
N THR A 197 7.94 -3.95 20.18
CA THR A 197 7.53 -2.95 19.16
C THR A 197 6.03 -2.67 19.10
N ASP A 198 5.64 -1.49 18.63
CA ASP A 198 4.27 -1.12 18.25
C ASP A 198 4.04 -1.11 16.73
N ASP A 199 5.02 -1.50 15.92
CA ASP A 199 4.91 -1.53 14.45
C ASP A 199 3.91 -2.57 13.96
N VAL A 200 2.90 -2.14 13.20
CA VAL A 200 1.88 -3.01 12.60
C VAL A 200 1.75 -2.70 11.11
N HIS A 201 1.25 -3.65 10.33
CA HIS A 201 0.93 -3.39 8.93
C HIS A 201 -0.04 -2.21 8.82
N GLN A 202 0.12 -1.38 7.78
CA GLN A 202 -0.73 -0.20 7.60
C GLN A 202 -2.19 -0.61 7.40
N ILE A 203 -2.42 -1.75 6.75
CA ILE A 203 -3.73 -2.39 6.60
C ILE A 203 -3.82 -3.52 7.64
N SER A 204 -4.42 -3.22 8.79
CA SER A 204 -4.60 -4.16 9.90
C SER A 204 -5.72 -3.72 10.85
N TYR A 205 -6.32 -4.69 11.55
CA TYR A 205 -7.28 -4.39 12.61
C TYR A 205 -6.63 -3.61 13.76
N ALA A 206 -5.38 -3.96 14.12
CA ALA A 206 -4.61 -3.27 15.14
C ALA A 206 -4.34 -1.79 14.81
N ASN A 207 -4.22 -1.44 13.53
CA ASN A 207 -4.11 -0.05 13.06
C ASN A 207 -5.48 0.63 12.86
N GLY A 208 -6.59 -0.08 13.11
CA GLY A 208 -7.96 0.42 12.94
C GLY A 208 -8.35 0.70 11.48
N THR A 209 -7.61 0.14 10.51
CA THR A 209 -7.82 0.40 9.08
C THR A 209 -8.65 -0.68 8.40
N GLU A 210 -8.90 -1.81 9.05
CA GLU A 210 -9.82 -2.85 8.59
C GLU A 210 -10.67 -3.40 9.74
N LEU A 211 -11.74 -4.13 9.40
CA LEU A 211 -12.58 -4.82 10.36
C LEU A 211 -11.88 -6.06 10.92
N MET A 212 -12.21 -6.44 12.16
CA MET A 212 -11.66 -7.64 12.79
C MET A 212 -12.05 -8.90 12.00
N ASP A 213 -11.07 -9.74 11.69
CA ASP A 213 -11.25 -11.08 11.14
C ASP A 213 -10.52 -12.09 12.05
N PRO A 214 -11.24 -12.93 12.82
CA PRO A 214 -10.64 -13.86 13.76
C PRO A 214 -9.87 -15.00 13.08
N SER A 215 -9.96 -15.11 11.75
CA SER A 215 -9.27 -16.11 10.96
C SER A 215 -7.82 -15.72 10.63
N VAL A 216 -7.43 -14.46 10.83
CA VAL A 216 -6.09 -13.93 10.53
C VAL A 216 -5.50 -13.20 11.75
N ALA A 217 -4.26 -12.72 11.64
CA ALA A 217 -3.64 -11.95 12.72
C ALA A 217 -4.21 -10.52 12.77
N ASP A 218 -4.49 -10.03 13.98
CA ASP A 218 -4.98 -8.65 14.21
C ASP A 218 -3.98 -7.58 13.73
N ARG A 219 -2.67 -7.92 13.73
CA ARG A 219 -1.58 -7.03 13.30
C ARG A 219 -1.46 -6.89 11.78
N GLY A 220 -2.28 -7.62 11.02
CA GLY A 220 -2.27 -7.61 9.56
C GLY A 220 -1.34 -8.66 8.95
N GLY A 221 -1.28 -8.63 7.63
CA GLY A 221 -0.30 -9.33 6.81
C GLY A 221 0.05 -8.46 5.60
N TYR A 222 0.98 -8.90 4.75
CA TYR A 222 1.35 -8.13 3.57
C TYR A 222 0.20 -8.08 2.56
N ASN A 223 -0.11 -6.87 2.09
CA ASN A 223 -1.23 -6.63 1.18
C ASN A 223 -0.74 -6.24 -0.21
N TYR A 224 -1.36 -6.81 -1.24
CA TYR A 224 -0.99 -6.59 -2.63
C TYR A 224 -2.20 -6.11 -3.43
N ARG A 225 -2.06 -4.95 -4.07
CA ARG A 225 -3.04 -4.38 -4.99
C ARG A 225 -2.84 -5.01 -6.36
N ILE A 226 -3.91 -5.58 -6.91
CA ILE A 226 -3.92 -6.18 -8.23
C ILE A 226 -5.01 -5.52 -9.06
N THR A 227 -4.64 -4.98 -10.22
CA THR A 227 -5.58 -4.34 -11.16
C THR A 227 -5.75 -5.21 -12.39
N ILE A 228 -6.98 -5.62 -12.66
CA ILE A 228 -7.39 -6.32 -13.88
C ILE A 228 -8.09 -5.31 -14.81
N PRO A 229 -7.55 -5.05 -16.01
CA PRO A 229 -8.09 -4.01 -16.90
C PRO A 229 -9.40 -4.43 -17.58
N SER A 230 -10.18 -3.45 -18.04
CA SER A 230 -11.37 -3.68 -18.87
C SER A 230 -11.03 -4.06 -20.31
N GLY A 231 -11.94 -4.74 -21.00
CA GLY A 231 -11.79 -5.09 -22.43
C GLY A 231 -10.85 -6.25 -22.76
N GLY A 232 -10.36 -6.99 -21.77
CA GLY A 232 -9.52 -8.19 -21.94
C GLY A 232 -10.24 -9.50 -21.58
N ALA A 233 -9.50 -10.62 -21.57
CA ALA A 233 -9.99 -11.95 -21.19
C ALA A 233 -10.25 -12.12 -19.68
N GLY A 234 -10.41 -11.01 -18.94
CA GLY A 234 -10.31 -10.97 -17.48
C GLY A 234 -8.91 -11.36 -16.99
N GLY A 235 -8.77 -11.64 -15.69
CA GLY A 235 -7.50 -12.06 -15.12
C GLY A 235 -7.58 -13.14 -14.06
N VAL A 236 -6.44 -13.75 -13.78
CA VAL A 236 -6.25 -14.66 -12.65
C VAL A 236 -5.05 -14.21 -11.84
N VAL A 237 -5.22 -14.21 -10.53
CA VAL A 237 -4.13 -13.97 -9.57
C VAL A 237 -3.42 -15.29 -9.34
N GLN A 238 -2.10 -15.28 -9.30
CA GLN A 238 -1.31 -16.46 -8.99
C GLN A 238 -0.24 -16.16 -7.93
N ILE A 239 -0.01 -17.15 -7.07
CA ILE A 239 1.06 -17.17 -6.09
C ILE A 239 2.03 -18.28 -6.47
N TYR A 240 3.31 -17.97 -6.52
CA TYR A 240 4.37 -18.95 -6.66
C TYR A 240 4.85 -19.42 -5.29
N ASN A 241 5.08 -20.73 -5.16
CA ASN A 241 5.51 -21.36 -3.92
C ASN A 241 4.58 -21.02 -2.75
N ALA A 242 3.31 -21.42 -2.85
CA ALA A 242 2.29 -21.05 -1.87
C ALA A 242 2.45 -21.74 -0.50
N ALA A 243 3.14 -22.87 -0.41
CA ALA A 243 3.45 -23.51 0.87
C ALA A 243 4.76 -22.96 1.44
N TYR A 244 4.85 -22.80 2.77
CA TYR A 244 6.17 -22.80 3.41
C TYR A 244 6.75 -24.22 3.29
N ALA A 245 7.85 -24.34 2.56
CA ALA A 245 8.35 -25.61 2.08
C ALA A 245 9.89 -25.62 2.03
N PRO A 246 10.56 -25.55 3.21
CA PRO A 246 12.01 -25.69 3.30
C PRO A 246 12.49 -26.96 2.59
N ASP A 247 13.46 -26.81 1.71
CA ASP A 247 13.97 -27.81 0.77
C ASP A 247 15.50 -27.96 0.75
N GLY A 248 16.15 -27.44 1.79
CA GLY A 248 17.57 -27.59 2.04
C GLY A 248 18.33 -26.27 2.02
N TYR A 249 19.59 -26.34 2.44
CA TYR A 249 20.47 -25.18 2.59
C TYR A 249 21.74 -25.34 1.75
N GLY A 250 22.24 -24.23 1.20
CA GLY A 250 23.47 -24.18 0.42
C GLY A 250 23.41 -25.07 -0.82
N ALA A 251 24.37 -26.00 -0.94
CA ALA A 251 24.44 -26.88 -2.12
C ALA A 251 23.29 -27.90 -2.22
N ALA A 252 22.53 -28.12 -1.13
CA ALA A 252 21.41 -29.07 -1.09
C ALA A 252 20.05 -28.43 -1.43
N ALA A 253 19.96 -27.10 -1.46
CA ALA A 253 18.72 -26.37 -1.75
C ALA A 253 18.20 -26.70 -3.16
N ASN A 254 16.87 -26.63 -3.37
CA ASN A 254 16.30 -26.77 -4.69
C ASN A 254 16.32 -25.42 -5.43
N PHE A 255 17.08 -25.37 -6.52
CA PHE A 255 17.24 -24.17 -7.35
C PHE A 255 16.23 -24.04 -8.48
N CYS A 256 15.28 -24.97 -8.58
CA CYS A 256 14.49 -25.13 -9.79
C CYS A 256 12.99 -25.20 -9.49
N ASP A 257 12.22 -24.70 -10.45
CA ASP A 257 10.76 -24.80 -10.48
C ASP A 257 10.32 -26.27 -10.38
N ASN A 258 9.11 -26.52 -9.88
CA ASN A 258 8.56 -27.86 -9.69
C ASN A 258 8.08 -28.47 -11.02
N ASP A 259 9.01 -28.67 -11.94
CA ASP A 259 8.83 -29.48 -13.14
C ASP A 259 9.82 -30.65 -13.13
N ASN A 260 9.50 -31.68 -13.91
CA ASN A 260 10.39 -32.81 -14.19
C ASN A 260 10.71 -32.87 -15.67
N GLN A 261 10.88 -31.69 -16.29
CA GLN A 261 11.38 -31.60 -17.65
C GLN A 261 12.85 -32.04 -17.67
N ASN A 262 13.37 -32.26 -18.88
CA ASN A 262 14.81 -32.52 -19.07
C ASN A 262 15.62 -31.50 -18.24
N PRO A 263 16.61 -31.90 -17.43
CA PRO A 263 17.43 -30.98 -16.64
C PRO A 263 18.01 -29.80 -17.43
N ALA A 264 18.22 -29.93 -18.74
CA ALA A 264 18.66 -28.84 -19.62
C ALA A 264 17.57 -27.80 -19.95
N LEU A 265 16.28 -28.14 -19.77
CA LEU A 265 15.10 -27.32 -20.05
C LEU A 265 14.38 -26.84 -18.79
N ARG A 266 14.68 -27.44 -17.63
CA ARG A 266 14.09 -27.05 -16.34
C ARG A 266 14.43 -25.60 -16.03
N ALA A 267 13.43 -24.85 -15.59
CA ALA A 267 13.61 -23.47 -15.17
C ALA A 267 14.28 -23.46 -13.79
N CYS A 268 15.51 -22.96 -13.73
CA CYS A 268 16.31 -22.87 -12.50
C CYS A 268 16.96 -21.51 -12.35
N SER A 269 17.21 -21.13 -11.10
CA SER A 269 17.92 -19.90 -10.75
C SER A 269 19.39 -19.95 -11.20
N SER A 270 20.09 -18.84 -11.03
CA SER A 270 21.55 -18.80 -11.30
C SER A 270 22.39 -19.60 -10.31
N ARG A 271 21.78 -20.21 -9.28
CA ARG A 271 22.43 -20.95 -8.19
C ARG A 271 23.34 -20.05 -7.35
N GLY A 272 24.25 -20.64 -6.58
CA GLY A 272 24.93 -19.89 -5.50
C GLY A 272 23.86 -19.43 -4.52
N ILE A 273 23.91 -18.20 -4.03
CA ILE A 273 22.97 -17.58 -3.06
C ILE A 273 21.55 -17.29 -3.60
N THR A 274 21.15 -17.88 -4.73
CA THR A 274 19.87 -17.54 -5.39
C THR A 274 18.85 -18.67 -5.25
N TRP A 275 18.45 -18.95 -4.01
CA TRP A 275 17.30 -19.81 -3.70
C TRP A 275 16.34 -19.07 -2.74
N TYR A 276 15.31 -19.74 -2.23
CA TYR A 276 14.28 -19.08 -1.43
C TYR A 276 14.61 -18.93 0.06
N HIS A 277 15.72 -19.52 0.53
CA HIS A 277 16.23 -19.33 1.90
C HIS A 277 15.22 -19.62 3.01
N GLU A 278 14.35 -20.62 2.78
CA GLU A 278 13.30 -21.01 3.74
C GLU A 278 13.84 -21.90 4.87
N ASP A 279 14.99 -22.55 4.68
CA ASP A 279 15.67 -23.44 5.62
C ASP A 279 16.68 -22.77 6.55
N ASP A 280 16.98 -21.49 6.32
CA ASP A 280 17.96 -20.77 7.11
C ASP A 280 17.53 -20.79 8.58
N ASP A 281 18.39 -21.36 9.45
CA ASP A 281 18.16 -21.53 10.89
C ASP A 281 17.09 -22.56 11.30
N MET A 282 16.76 -23.53 10.44
CA MET A 282 15.80 -24.61 10.76
C MET A 282 16.41 -25.82 11.48
N GLY A 283 17.62 -25.69 12.02
CA GLY A 283 18.32 -26.77 12.72
C GLY A 283 17.57 -27.27 13.96
N GLY A 284 17.09 -28.52 13.94
CA GLY A 284 16.33 -29.11 15.05
C GLY A 284 14.87 -28.66 15.13
N ALA A 285 14.34 -28.07 14.06
CA ALA A 285 12.95 -27.66 13.98
C ALA A 285 11.98 -28.84 14.13
N THR A 286 10.84 -28.55 14.75
CA THR A 286 9.68 -29.44 14.89
C THR A 286 8.53 -28.93 14.03
N ALA A 287 7.46 -29.72 13.89
CA ALA A 287 6.27 -29.32 13.15
C ALA A 287 5.67 -27.97 13.61
N ALA A 288 5.82 -27.58 14.88
CA ALA A 288 5.31 -26.31 15.39
C ALA A 288 6.06 -25.08 14.83
N ASN A 289 7.28 -25.28 14.34
CA ASN A 289 8.13 -24.23 13.78
C ASN A 289 7.70 -23.79 12.38
N TYR A 290 6.89 -24.60 11.69
CA TYR A 290 6.52 -24.40 10.29
C TYR A 290 5.22 -23.59 10.20
N PRO A 291 5.21 -22.39 9.59
CA PRO A 291 3.97 -21.63 9.42
C PRO A 291 3.11 -22.21 8.30
N ALA A 292 1.79 -22.29 8.52
CA ALA A 292 0.85 -22.38 7.39
C ALA A 292 0.70 -21.01 6.75
N MET A 293 0.41 -20.98 5.45
CA MET A 293 0.20 -19.74 4.71
C MET A 293 -1.28 -19.54 4.44
N ARG A 294 -1.77 -18.31 4.63
CA ARG A 294 -3.14 -17.93 4.31
C ARG A 294 -3.16 -16.80 3.30
N TYR A 295 -3.95 -16.99 2.25
CA TYR A 295 -4.13 -16.06 1.15
C TYR A 295 -5.59 -15.65 1.09
N SER A 296 -5.88 -14.40 1.42
CA SER A 296 -7.23 -13.85 1.41
C SER A 296 -7.39 -12.88 0.25
N LEU A 297 -8.26 -13.20 -0.70
CA LEU A 297 -8.53 -12.37 -1.88
C LEU A 297 -9.80 -11.55 -1.66
N TYR A 298 -9.69 -10.24 -1.84
CA TYR A 298 -10.79 -9.28 -1.69
C TYR A 298 -11.04 -8.54 -3.01
N TRP A 299 -12.30 -8.24 -3.30
CA TRP A 299 -12.68 -7.18 -4.22
C TRP A 299 -12.61 -5.83 -3.50
N VAL A 300 -12.03 -4.84 -4.16
CA VAL A 300 -11.86 -3.49 -3.59
C VAL A 300 -12.89 -2.55 -4.18
N ASN A 301 -13.86 -2.13 -3.36
CA ASN A 301 -14.87 -1.16 -3.78
C ASN A 301 -14.30 0.26 -3.82
N ASN A 302 -13.44 0.63 -2.89
CA ASN A 302 -12.78 1.94 -2.88
C ASN A 302 -11.33 1.77 -2.40
N LEU A 303 -10.39 2.47 -3.02
CA LEU A 303 -8.96 2.35 -2.76
C LEU A 303 -8.52 2.74 -1.34
N PHE A 304 -9.40 3.34 -0.53
CA PHE A 304 -9.09 3.83 0.82
C PHE A 304 -10.08 3.38 1.89
N ILE A 305 -11.34 3.13 1.51
CA ILE A 305 -12.38 2.69 2.43
C ILE A 305 -12.40 1.16 2.50
N ARG A 306 -11.45 0.60 3.25
CA ARG A 306 -11.28 -0.85 3.43
C ARG A 306 -12.47 -1.57 4.05
N SER A 307 -13.27 -0.87 4.87
CA SER A 307 -14.48 -1.45 5.47
C SER A 307 -15.54 -1.87 4.43
N THR A 308 -15.36 -1.47 3.17
CA THR A 308 -16.22 -1.86 2.05
C THR A 308 -15.62 -2.96 1.17
N ASP A 309 -14.40 -3.42 1.44
CA ASP A 309 -13.79 -4.52 0.69
C ASP A 309 -14.58 -5.82 0.91
N VAL A 310 -14.73 -6.61 -0.15
CA VAL A 310 -15.55 -7.83 -0.13
C VAL A 310 -14.64 -9.04 -0.21
N LEU A 311 -14.58 -9.86 0.84
CA LEU A 311 -13.85 -11.12 0.82
C LEU A 311 -14.45 -12.06 -0.23
N LEU A 312 -13.61 -12.56 -1.14
CA LEU A 312 -13.99 -13.46 -2.23
C LEU A 312 -13.59 -14.89 -1.93
N SER A 313 -12.33 -15.11 -1.55
CA SER A 313 -11.80 -16.41 -1.19
C SER A 313 -10.75 -16.31 -0.09
N GLN A 314 -10.59 -17.39 0.64
CA GLN A 314 -9.52 -17.59 1.61
C GLN A 314 -8.94 -19.00 1.40
N LEU A 315 -7.70 -19.05 0.96
CA LEU A 315 -6.92 -20.28 0.77
C LEU A 315 -5.98 -20.44 1.96
N THR A 316 -6.01 -21.58 2.63
CA THR A 316 -4.97 -21.99 3.59
C THR A 316 -4.15 -23.12 3.00
N VAL A 317 -2.82 -22.95 3.00
CA VAL A 317 -1.85 -23.95 2.54
C VAL A 317 -1.02 -24.39 3.75
N TYR A 318 -1.13 -25.67 4.09
CA TYR A 318 -0.37 -26.25 5.20
C TYR A 318 1.09 -26.48 4.81
N PRO A 319 2.02 -26.33 5.76
CA PRO A 319 3.44 -26.43 5.47
C PRO A 319 3.89 -27.88 5.25
N ILE A 320 4.98 -27.99 4.51
CA ILE A 320 5.69 -29.25 4.28
C ILE A 320 7.16 -29.10 4.63
N ASP A 321 7.80 -30.21 4.99
CA ASP A 321 9.24 -30.36 4.92
C ASP A 321 9.56 -31.03 3.57
N ALA A 322 10.25 -30.28 2.71
CA ALA A 322 10.67 -30.68 1.38
C ALA A 322 12.16 -31.01 1.31
N GLY A 323 12.85 -31.26 2.43
CA GLY A 323 14.27 -31.65 2.44
C GLY A 323 14.60 -32.94 1.66
N ASN A 324 13.57 -33.74 1.36
CA ASN A 324 13.66 -34.93 0.49
C ASN A 324 13.16 -34.69 -0.95
N TRP A 325 13.08 -33.44 -1.42
CA TRP A 325 12.56 -33.08 -2.75
C TRP A 325 13.21 -33.87 -3.89
N SER A 326 14.49 -34.22 -3.76
CA SER A 326 15.28 -34.94 -4.77
C SER A 326 15.07 -36.46 -4.76
N GLN A 327 14.34 -37.00 -3.78
CA GLN A 327 14.06 -38.43 -3.68
C GLN A 327 13.02 -38.86 -4.72
N PRO A 328 13.02 -40.15 -5.15
CA PRO A 328 12.07 -40.64 -6.15
C PRO A 328 10.64 -40.80 -5.63
N SER A 329 10.44 -40.84 -4.29
CA SER A 329 9.12 -40.93 -3.67
C SER A 329 9.16 -40.34 -2.26
N ASN A 330 7.98 -40.05 -1.69
CA ASN A 330 7.83 -39.54 -0.32
C ASN A 330 8.63 -38.25 -0.04
N GLN A 331 8.70 -37.39 -1.06
CA GLN A 331 9.48 -36.15 -1.08
C GLN A 331 9.07 -35.17 0.02
N TYR A 332 7.76 -35.10 0.32
CA TYR A 332 7.21 -34.06 1.18
C TYR A 332 6.62 -34.66 2.44
N LEU A 333 7.12 -34.25 3.61
CA LEU A 333 6.53 -34.59 4.90
C LEU A 333 5.55 -33.48 5.30
N VAL A 334 4.31 -33.83 5.60
CA VAL A 334 3.28 -32.87 6.02
C VAL A 334 3.55 -32.41 7.45
N MET A 335 3.77 -31.10 7.64
CA MET A 335 4.12 -30.52 8.94
C MET A 335 2.93 -29.87 9.66
N GLY A 336 1.79 -29.78 8.98
CA GLY A 336 0.60 -29.09 9.48
C GLY A 336 -0.74 -29.72 9.11
N GLY A 337 -1.80 -29.20 9.73
CA GLY A 337 -3.18 -29.61 9.45
C GLY A 337 -3.53 -31.02 9.91
N SER A 338 -4.68 -31.53 9.45
CA SER A 338 -5.23 -32.83 9.87
C SER A 338 -4.42 -34.05 9.41
N ASN A 339 -3.57 -33.87 8.39
CA ASN A 339 -2.75 -34.91 7.77
C ASN A 339 -1.27 -34.88 8.22
N ARG A 340 -0.95 -34.12 9.27
CA ARG A 340 0.42 -34.02 9.82
C ARG A 340 1.08 -35.38 10.02
N GLY A 341 2.34 -35.50 9.59
CA GLY A 341 3.15 -36.71 9.66
C GLY A 341 3.00 -37.65 8.47
N ARG A 342 2.04 -37.41 7.57
CA ARG A 342 1.95 -38.14 6.30
C ARG A 342 3.03 -37.69 5.33
N ARG A 343 3.38 -38.56 4.39
CA ARG A 343 4.27 -38.23 3.28
C ARG A 343 3.48 -38.19 1.98
N VAL A 344 3.82 -37.23 1.12
CA VAL A 344 3.25 -37.07 -0.22
C VAL A 344 4.33 -37.32 -1.26
N THR A 345 3.97 -38.02 -2.33
CA THR A 345 4.85 -38.24 -3.47
C THR A 345 4.48 -37.28 -4.60
N GLN A 346 5.47 -36.59 -5.13
CA GLN A 346 5.31 -35.72 -6.30
C GLN A 346 5.00 -36.56 -7.54
N GLN A 347 4.00 -36.14 -8.31
CA GLN A 347 3.54 -36.77 -9.53
C GLN A 347 3.66 -35.80 -10.71
N TYR A 348 3.91 -36.37 -11.88
CA TYR A 348 4.09 -35.63 -13.13
C TYR A 348 3.34 -36.30 -14.28
N SER A 349 2.83 -35.48 -15.20
CA SER A 349 2.30 -35.90 -16.50
C SER A 349 2.97 -35.06 -17.59
N ALA A 350 3.58 -35.72 -18.57
CA ALA A 350 4.37 -35.06 -19.62
C ALA A 350 5.45 -34.08 -19.08
N GLY A 351 6.02 -34.38 -17.92
CA GLY A 351 7.05 -33.54 -17.27
C GLY A 351 6.50 -32.35 -16.47
N LEU A 352 5.19 -32.09 -16.49
CA LEU A 352 4.53 -31.07 -15.68
C LEU A 352 3.93 -31.68 -14.41
N PRO A 353 3.98 -30.98 -13.26
CA PRO A 353 3.43 -31.49 -12.01
C PRO A 353 1.90 -31.64 -12.12
N THR A 354 1.36 -32.74 -11.61
CA THR A 354 -0.10 -32.96 -11.53
C THR A 354 -0.65 -32.73 -10.13
N ASN A 355 0.21 -32.85 -9.11
CA ASN A 355 -0.07 -32.50 -7.73
C ASN A 355 1.04 -31.61 -7.16
N MET A 356 0.88 -31.17 -5.91
CA MET A 356 1.85 -30.37 -5.18
C MET A 356 2.23 -29.07 -5.91
N LEU A 357 1.27 -28.45 -6.61
CA LEU A 357 1.49 -27.15 -7.27
C LEU A 357 1.76 -26.03 -6.25
N ILE A 358 1.49 -26.28 -4.96
CA ILE A 358 1.82 -25.37 -3.86
C ILE A 358 3.33 -25.22 -3.62
N TYR A 359 4.17 -26.14 -4.13
CA TYR A 359 5.62 -26.11 -3.99
C TYR A 359 6.27 -25.72 -5.32
N HIS A 360 7.10 -24.68 -5.30
CA HIS A 360 7.87 -24.18 -6.46
C HIS A 360 7.07 -24.10 -7.78
N ASN A 361 5.80 -23.72 -7.69
CA ASN A 361 4.93 -23.55 -8.84
C ASN A 361 3.84 -22.52 -8.55
N TRP A 362 3.15 -22.08 -9.60
CA TRP A 362 2.09 -21.09 -9.57
C TRP A 362 0.72 -21.74 -9.31
N ILE A 363 -0.01 -21.24 -8.31
CA ILE A 363 -1.41 -21.61 -8.04
C ILE A 363 -2.32 -20.39 -8.07
N ASP A 364 -3.61 -20.60 -8.32
CA ASP A 364 -4.65 -19.58 -8.17
C ASP A 364 -5.27 -19.66 -6.76
N PRO A 365 -5.06 -18.67 -5.86
CA PRO A 365 -5.65 -18.68 -4.52
C PRO A 365 -7.18 -18.56 -4.50
N ALA A 366 -7.79 -18.21 -5.63
CA ALA A 366 -9.23 -18.13 -5.74
C ALA A 366 -9.89 -19.48 -6.04
N THR A 367 -9.20 -20.40 -6.72
CA THR A 367 -9.82 -21.61 -7.27
C THR A 367 -9.06 -22.92 -7.02
N TYR A 368 -7.79 -22.86 -6.61
CA TYR A 368 -7.00 -24.06 -6.39
C TYR A 368 -7.46 -24.84 -5.15
N ASP A 369 -7.98 -26.07 -5.34
CA ASP A 369 -8.52 -26.91 -4.27
C ASP A 369 -7.51 -27.94 -3.72
N GLY A 370 -6.37 -28.13 -4.38
CA GLY A 370 -5.33 -29.08 -3.99
C GLY A 370 -5.83 -30.51 -3.78
N SER A 371 -6.84 -30.96 -4.53
CA SER A 371 -7.45 -32.28 -4.39
C SER A 371 -6.47 -33.46 -4.46
N GLN A 372 -5.30 -33.27 -5.08
CA GLN A 372 -4.23 -34.26 -5.20
C GLN A 372 -3.03 -34.02 -4.26
N ASP A 373 -3.08 -32.98 -3.41
CA ASP A 373 -1.97 -32.52 -2.57
C ASP A 373 -1.96 -33.19 -1.19
N GLY A 374 -2.67 -34.32 -1.02
CA GLY A 374 -2.72 -35.01 0.26
C GLY A 374 -3.41 -34.23 1.38
N GLY A 375 -4.33 -33.32 1.04
CA GLY A 375 -5.07 -32.50 1.99
C GLY A 375 -4.25 -31.36 2.61
N LEU A 376 -3.23 -30.88 1.90
CA LEU A 376 -2.43 -29.71 2.27
C LEU A 376 -3.12 -28.37 1.97
N VAL A 377 -4.28 -28.40 1.31
CA VAL A 377 -4.99 -27.21 0.86
C VAL A 377 -6.40 -27.18 1.42
N SER A 378 -6.81 -26.01 1.92
CA SER A 378 -8.17 -25.71 2.34
C SER A 378 -8.62 -24.41 1.71
N LEU A 379 -9.47 -24.49 0.69
CA LEU A 379 -10.06 -23.35 0.01
C LEU A 379 -11.48 -23.06 0.53
N GLN A 380 -11.73 -21.81 0.89
CA GLN A 380 -13.06 -21.31 1.20
C GLN A 380 -13.41 -20.16 0.25
N GLN A 381 -14.55 -20.26 -0.43
CA GLN A 381 -15.09 -19.18 -1.28
C GLN A 381 -16.34 -18.62 -0.62
N THR A 382 -16.49 -17.30 -0.63
CA THR A 382 -17.71 -16.64 -0.13
C THR A 382 -18.78 -16.64 -1.23
N GLY A 383 -20.04 -16.38 -0.84
CA GLY A 383 -21.14 -16.24 -1.82
C GLY A 383 -20.89 -15.12 -2.85
N ALA A 384 -20.07 -14.12 -2.49
CA ALA A 384 -19.72 -13.03 -3.39
C ALA A 384 -18.79 -13.45 -4.53
N PHE A 385 -18.02 -14.53 -4.39
CA PHE A 385 -17.04 -14.96 -5.40
C PHE A 385 -17.65 -15.13 -6.79
N SER A 386 -18.86 -15.71 -6.87
CA SER A 386 -19.57 -15.95 -8.14
C SER A 386 -19.95 -14.66 -8.90
N THR A 387 -20.03 -13.52 -8.21
CA THR A 387 -20.28 -12.21 -8.83
C THR A 387 -19.06 -11.69 -9.57
N TYR A 388 -17.86 -11.98 -9.04
CA TYR A 388 -16.60 -11.41 -9.53
C TYR A 388 -15.76 -12.40 -10.34
N ASN A 389 -16.12 -13.69 -10.34
CA ASN A 389 -15.52 -14.71 -11.18
C ASN A 389 -16.51 -15.15 -12.26
N GLN A 390 -16.20 -14.85 -13.52
CA GLN A 390 -17.01 -15.22 -14.68
C GLN A 390 -16.21 -16.18 -15.57
N GLY A 391 -16.65 -17.44 -15.65
CA GLY A 391 -16.02 -18.45 -16.51
C GLY A 391 -14.60 -18.86 -16.08
N GLY A 392 -14.26 -18.74 -14.79
CA GLY A 392 -12.91 -19.08 -14.28
C GLY A 392 -11.88 -17.94 -14.41
N SER A 393 -12.37 -16.72 -14.61
CA SER A 393 -11.59 -15.50 -14.66
C SER A 393 -12.24 -14.41 -13.81
N LEU A 394 -11.40 -13.66 -13.09
CA LEU A 394 -11.81 -12.45 -12.40
C LEU A 394 -12.24 -11.38 -13.41
N VAL A 395 -13.33 -10.68 -13.10
CA VAL A 395 -13.83 -9.55 -13.88
C VAL A 395 -12.90 -8.33 -13.74
N PRO A 396 -12.94 -7.36 -14.67
CA PRO A 396 -12.16 -6.13 -14.55
C PRO A 396 -12.43 -5.39 -13.24
N GLY A 397 -11.36 -4.89 -12.61
CA GLY A 397 -11.44 -4.14 -11.36
C GLY A 397 -10.16 -4.23 -10.52
N THR A 398 -10.26 -3.73 -9.29
CA THR A 398 -9.16 -3.77 -8.32
C THR A 398 -9.41 -4.85 -7.28
N TYR A 399 -8.40 -5.67 -7.04
CA TYR A 399 -8.38 -6.72 -6.05
C TYR A 399 -7.28 -6.44 -5.03
N ARG A 400 -7.46 -6.98 -3.82
CA ARG A 400 -6.45 -6.98 -2.77
C ARG A 400 -6.20 -8.43 -2.37
N LEU A 401 -4.96 -8.89 -2.52
CA LEU A 401 -4.52 -10.17 -1.97
C LEU A 401 -3.76 -9.89 -0.67
N ARG A 402 -4.22 -10.45 0.44
CA ARG A 402 -3.52 -10.42 1.72
C ARG A 402 -2.82 -11.75 1.95
N VAL A 403 -1.56 -11.69 2.36
CA VAL A 403 -0.72 -12.86 2.70
C VAL A 403 -0.44 -12.82 4.19
N ASP A 404 -0.89 -13.86 4.89
CA ASP A 404 -0.70 -14.04 6.32
C ASP A 404 0.11 -15.32 6.59
N THR A 405 1.06 -15.25 7.52
CA THR A 405 1.60 -16.44 8.17
C THR A 405 0.67 -16.83 9.31
N MET A 406 0.57 -18.13 9.56
CA MET A 406 -0.30 -18.71 10.58
C MET A 406 0.49 -19.75 11.40
N ASP A 407 -0.12 -20.30 12.45
CA ASP A 407 0.43 -21.52 13.06
C ASP A 407 0.43 -22.69 12.06
N ASN A 408 1.13 -23.78 12.39
CA ASN A 408 1.22 -24.93 11.51
C ASN A 408 -0.14 -25.60 11.21
N ASN A 409 -1.19 -25.30 11.97
CA ASN A 409 -2.55 -25.82 11.76
C ASN A 409 -3.49 -24.78 11.12
N GLY A 410 -2.96 -23.66 10.62
CA GLY A 410 -3.74 -22.62 9.94
C GLY A 410 -4.63 -21.81 10.89
N ARG A 411 -4.25 -21.69 12.16
CA ARG A 411 -4.91 -20.83 13.15
C ARG A 411 -4.10 -19.57 13.38
N SER A 412 -4.80 -18.47 13.72
CA SER A 412 -4.14 -17.23 14.12
C SER A 412 -3.31 -17.48 15.39
N PHE A 413 -2.18 -16.79 15.52
CA PHE A 413 -1.13 -17.14 16.46
C PHE A 413 -1.59 -17.08 17.92
N THR A 414 -1.29 -18.15 18.67
CA THR A 414 -1.49 -18.20 20.13
C THR A 414 -0.20 -18.41 20.93
N ASN A 415 0.95 -18.60 20.26
CA ASN A 415 2.28 -18.74 20.88
C ASN A 415 3.43 -18.45 19.88
N ALA A 416 4.65 -18.26 20.39
CA ALA A 416 5.84 -17.85 19.63
C ALA A 416 6.68 -19.00 19.04
N SER A 417 6.07 -20.10 18.62
CA SER A 417 6.84 -21.28 18.15
C SER A 417 7.18 -21.29 16.65
N THR A 418 6.47 -20.54 15.82
CA THR A 418 6.66 -20.54 14.35
C THR A 418 7.83 -19.66 13.94
N ILE A 419 8.88 -20.22 13.34
CA ILE A 419 10.13 -19.50 12.98
C ILE A 419 10.44 -19.53 11.48
N GLY A 420 9.54 -20.12 10.67
CA GLY A 420 9.79 -20.33 9.25
C GLY A 420 9.86 -19.02 8.47
N LYS A 421 10.81 -18.97 7.52
CA LYS A 421 11.07 -17.82 6.66
C LYS A 421 10.49 -18.05 5.27
N LYS A 422 9.34 -17.45 4.94
CA LYS A 422 8.58 -17.77 3.72
C LYS A 422 9.01 -16.89 2.55
N GLY A 423 9.47 -17.49 1.46
CA GLY A 423 9.72 -16.84 0.17
C GLY A 423 8.59 -17.12 -0.84
N TYR A 424 8.13 -16.11 -1.57
CA TYR A 424 7.07 -16.24 -2.59
C TYR A 424 7.14 -15.16 -3.67
N ALA A 425 6.38 -15.36 -4.74
CA ALA A 425 6.14 -14.35 -5.76
C ALA A 425 4.67 -14.30 -6.14
N LEU A 426 4.24 -13.19 -6.72
CA LEU A 426 2.85 -12.91 -7.07
C LEU A 426 2.74 -12.45 -8.50
N ARG A 427 1.71 -12.88 -9.22
CA ARG A 427 1.41 -12.32 -10.53
C ARG A 427 -0.07 -12.27 -10.87
N ALA A 428 -0.40 -11.45 -11.84
CA ALA A 428 -1.66 -11.46 -12.57
C ALA A 428 -1.41 -11.91 -14.02
N VAL A 429 -2.20 -12.87 -14.46
CA VAL A 429 -2.18 -13.43 -15.82
C VAL A 429 -3.56 -13.28 -16.46
N ASN A 430 -3.65 -13.46 -17.77
CA ASN A 430 -4.93 -13.45 -18.46
C ASN A 430 -5.79 -14.65 -17.99
N GLY A 431 -7.11 -14.46 -18.04
CA GLY A 431 -8.10 -15.50 -17.73
C GLY A 431 -8.18 -16.66 -18.74
N ASP A 432 -7.29 -16.70 -19.73
CA ASP A 432 -7.29 -17.74 -20.77
C ASP A 432 -6.73 -19.08 -20.25
N ALA A 433 -7.03 -20.16 -20.97
CA ALA A 433 -6.59 -21.51 -20.57
C ALA A 433 -5.06 -21.65 -20.48
N GLY A 434 -4.32 -20.86 -21.27
CA GLY A 434 -2.85 -20.84 -21.27
C GLY A 434 -2.24 -19.99 -20.17
N ARG A 435 -3.03 -19.24 -19.38
CA ARG A 435 -2.56 -18.30 -18.35
C ARG A 435 -1.47 -17.37 -18.90
N THR A 436 -1.71 -16.83 -20.09
CA THR A 436 -0.75 -16.00 -20.81
C THR A 436 -0.46 -14.70 -20.05
N THR A 437 0.71 -14.11 -20.28
CA THR A 437 1.15 -12.87 -19.61
C THR A 437 0.13 -11.75 -19.83
N CYS A 438 -0.36 -11.16 -18.74
CA CYS A 438 -1.24 -9.99 -18.81
C CYS A 438 -0.41 -8.70 -18.78
N THR A 439 -0.09 -8.14 -19.96
CA THR A 439 0.76 -6.94 -20.08
C THR A 439 0.13 -5.66 -19.51
N ASN A 440 -1.20 -5.65 -19.37
CA ASN A 440 -1.97 -4.51 -18.90
C ASN A 440 -2.47 -4.67 -17.45
N CYS A 441 -2.20 -5.82 -16.83
CA CYS A 441 -2.45 -6.03 -15.41
C CYS A 441 -1.35 -5.36 -14.60
N GLN A 442 -1.68 -4.94 -13.39
CA GLN A 442 -0.71 -4.39 -12.44
C GLN A 442 -0.77 -5.18 -11.14
N THR A 443 0.40 -5.52 -10.60
CA THR A 443 0.54 -6.14 -9.27
C THR A 443 1.57 -5.34 -8.51
N ALA A 444 1.18 -4.79 -7.37
CA ALA A 444 2.06 -3.99 -6.52
C ALA A 444 1.74 -4.23 -5.05
N ALA A 445 2.73 -4.15 -4.17
CA ALA A 445 2.44 -4.14 -2.74
C ALA A 445 1.77 -2.82 -2.34
N TRP A 446 0.97 -2.88 -1.27
CA TRP A 446 0.13 -1.78 -0.83
C TRP A 446 0.57 -1.32 0.56
N TYR A 447 1.13 -0.10 0.63
CA TYR A 447 1.70 0.57 1.82
C TYR A 447 3.00 -0.01 2.37
N ASP A 448 3.11 -1.33 2.47
CA ASP A 448 4.29 -2.02 2.98
C ASP A 448 4.61 -3.29 2.16
N MET A 449 5.89 -3.65 2.13
CA MET A 449 6.39 -4.92 1.56
C MET A 449 7.66 -5.38 2.26
N CYS A 450 7.86 -6.68 2.35
CA CYS A 450 9.13 -7.28 2.72
C CYS A 450 9.64 -8.14 1.55
N PHE A 451 10.92 -7.99 1.23
CA PHE A 451 11.57 -8.75 0.17
C PHE A 451 12.96 -9.19 0.59
N PHE A 452 13.43 -10.27 -0.03
CA PHE A 452 14.81 -10.71 0.09
C PHE A 452 15.56 -10.43 -1.21
N THR A 453 16.82 -9.99 -1.10
CA THR A 453 17.66 -9.61 -2.25
C THR A 453 19.08 -10.19 -2.15
N PRO A 454 19.33 -11.38 -2.71
CA PRO A 454 20.68 -11.93 -2.78
C PRO A 454 21.46 -11.28 -3.91
N PHE A 455 22.61 -10.67 -3.61
CA PHE A 455 23.50 -10.13 -4.64
C PHE A 455 24.98 -10.25 -4.25
N ASP A 456 25.76 -10.80 -5.16
CA ASP A 456 27.22 -10.90 -5.06
C ASP A 456 27.86 -9.94 -6.07
N ALA A 457 28.57 -8.94 -5.55
CA ALA A 457 29.20 -7.91 -6.36
C ALA A 457 30.62 -8.27 -6.85
N GLY A 458 31.17 -9.42 -6.44
CA GLY A 458 32.55 -9.79 -6.75
C GLY A 458 33.56 -8.72 -6.31
N LEU A 459 34.13 -7.97 -7.26
CA LEU A 459 35.12 -6.91 -7.00
C LEU A 459 34.50 -5.58 -6.51
N GLY A 460 33.21 -5.57 -6.19
CA GLY A 460 32.44 -4.39 -5.81
C GLY A 460 31.63 -3.85 -6.98
N GLY A 461 30.51 -3.19 -6.67
CA GLY A 461 29.58 -2.78 -7.70
C GLY A 461 28.29 -2.21 -7.15
N SER A 462 27.27 -2.13 -8.00
CA SER A 462 25.95 -1.72 -7.58
C SER A 462 24.89 -2.49 -8.35
N PHE A 463 23.77 -2.76 -7.71
CA PHE A 463 22.56 -3.22 -8.36
C PHE A 463 21.38 -2.36 -7.92
N SER A 464 20.36 -2.28 -8.77
CA SER A 464 19.16 -1.50 -8.48
C SER A 464 17.91 -2.31 -8.75
N MET A 465 16.92 -2.16 -7.89
CA MET A 465 15.58 -2.71 -8.07
C MET A 465 14.56 -1.58 -8.03
N ASN A 466 13.44 -1.75 -8.72
CA ASN A 466 12.31 -0.83 -8.56
C ASN A 466 11.79 -0.95 -7.12
N LEU A 467 11.41 0.19 -6.54
CA LEU A 467 10.96 0.27 -5.15
C LEU A 467 9.52 0.75 -5.06
N PHE A 468 9.20 1.86 -5.73
CA PHE A 468 7.85 2.42 -5.73
C PHE A 468 7.58 3.29 -6.96
N GLN A 469 6.30 3.45 -7.29
CA GLN A 469 5.81 4.32 -8.34
C GLN A 469 5.24 5.61 -7.74
N LEU A 470 5.68 6.76 -8.25
CA LEU A 470 5.23 8.06 -7.79
C LEU A 470 4.61 8.86 -8.95
N PRO A 471 3.28 9.00 -9.02
CA PRO A 471 2.65 9.77 -10.08
C PRO A 471 2.85 11.28 -9.89
N ARG A 472 2.56 12.05 -10.95
CA ARG A 472 2.69 13.52 -10.96
C ARG A 472 1.87 14.22 -9.86
N ASP A 473 0.83 13.58 -9.32
CA ASP A 473 -0.01 14.10 -8.24
C ASP A 473 0.81 14.41 -6.96
N TYR A 474 1.99 13.81 -6.80
CA TYR A 474 2.89 14.05 -5.67
C TYR A 474 3.85 15.23 -5.85
N ALA A 475 3.78 15.96 -6.97
CA ALA A 475 4.64 17.11 -7.22
C ALA A 475 4.49 18.19 -6.12
N GLY A 476 5.62 18.67 -5.59
CA GLY A 476 5.64 19.68 -4.53
C GLY A 476 5.37 19.15 -3.11
N LEU A 477 5.15 17.84 -2.95
CA LEU A 477 4.94 17.22 -1.64
C LEU A 477 6.22 16.54 -1.12
N THR A 478 6.22 16.11 0.15
CA THR A 478 7.33 15.33 0.73
C THR A 478 6.92 13.87 0.87
N VAL A 479 7.65 13.00 0.16
CA VAL A 479 7.51 11.54 0.26
C VAL A 479 8.40 11.03 1.38
N THR A 480 7.91 10.04 2.13
CA THR A 480 8.67 9.37 3.19
C THR A 480 8.97 7.93 2.80
N ILE A 481 10.18 7.46 3.07
CA ILE A 481 10.59 6.07 2.85
C ILE A 481 11.16 5.54 4.16
N ASP A 482 10.58 4.47 4.67
CA ASP A 482 11.05 3.73 5.84
C ASP A 482 11.64 2.40 5.38
N LEU A 483 12.87 2.11 5.78
CA LEU A 483 13.59 0.86 5.51
C LEU A 483 13.95 0.20 6.83
N TRP A 484 13.51 -1.04 7.05
CA TRP A 484 13.87 -1.84 8.21
C TRP A 484 14.96 -2.84 7.85
N ASP A 485 15.95 -2.95 8.72
CA ASP A 485 17.02 -3.94 8.65
C ASP A 485 17.84 -3.92 7.35
N PRO A 486 18.18 -2.75 6.77
CA PRO A 486 19.03 -2.75 5.59
C PRO A 486 20.49 -3.02 5.93
N GLY A 487 21.17 -3.73 5.04
CA GLY A 487 22.63 -3.78 5.01
C GLY A 487 23.24 -5.09 5.47
N ASP A 488 22.46 -6.17 5.61
CA ASP A 488 22.99 -7.48 5.94
C ASP A 488 23.87 -8.04 4.83
N VAL A 489 24.99 -8.63 5.26
CA VAL A 489 26.00 -9.21 4.38
C VAL A 489 26.42 -10.59 4.85
N PHE A 490 26.71 -11.47 3.90
CA PHE A 490 27.19 -12.84 4.15
C PHE A 490 28.71 -12.88 4.44
N SER A 491 29.31 -11.79 4.93
CA SER A 491 30.75 -11.64 5.13
C SER A 491 31.10 -10.95 6.45
N THR A 492 32.27 -11.26 7.01
CA THR A 492 32.76 -10.65 8.28
C THR A 492 33.30 -9.24 8.11
N SER A 493 33.48 -8.79 6.87
CA SER A 493 33.77 -7.40 6.52
C SER A 493 32.92 -7.01 5.31
N GLY A 494 32.51 -5.75 5.24
CA GLY A 494 31.59 -5.31 4.21
C GLY A 494 31.41 -3.80 4.19
N PHE A 495 30.99 -3.31 3.04
CA PHE A 495 30.48 -1.95 2.88
C PHE A 495 29.22 -2.00 2.03
N VAL A 496 28.14 -1.42 2.53
CA VAL A 496 26.87 -1.27 1.82
C VAL A 496 26.38 0.15 2.00
N ALA A 497 26.21 0.87 0.90
CA ALA A 497 25.47 2.12 0.86
C ALA A 497 24.17 1.94 0.08
N LEU A 498 23.11 2.57 0.57
CA LEU A 498 21.81 2.58 -0.07
C LEU A 498 21.51 3.95 -0.66
N ASN A 499 21.06 3.94 -1.90
CA ASN A 499 20.62 5.12 -2.62
C ASN A 499 19.19 4.95 -3.08
N VAL A 500 18.38 6.01 -2.95
CA VAL A 500 17.10 6.11 -3.63
C VAL A 500 17.33 6.83 -4.95
N LEU A 501 17.09 6.17 -6.07
CA LEU A 501 17.22 6.75 -7.41
C LEU A 501 15.86 7.28 -7.86
N GLY A 502 15.85 8.51 -8.38
CA GLY A 502 14.69 9.05 -9.06
C GLY A 502 14.47 8.37 -10.43
N PRO A 503 13.38 8.70 -11.16
CA PRO A 503 13.05 8.01 -12.40
C PRO A 503 14.08 8.19 -13.53
N ALA A 504 14.92 9.24 -13.46
CA ALA A 504 16.05 9.45 -14.36
C ALA A 504 17.22 8.48 -14.13
N GLY A 505 17.17 7.64 -13.08
CA GLY A 505 18.22 6.69 -12.72
C GLY A 505 19.39 7.30 -11.94
N THR A 506 19.32 8.58 -11.59
CA THR A 506 20.29 9.25 -10.70
C THR A 506 19.81 9.24 -9.26
N VAL A 507 20.74 9.31 -8.30
CA VAL A 507 20.40 9.49 -6.88
C VAL A 507 19.49 10.69 -6.74
N ALA A 508 18.35 10.50 -6.07
CA ALA A 508 17.38 11.54 -5.88
C ALA A 508 17.97 12.68 -5.06
N SER A 509 17.67 13.89 -5.49
CA SER A 509 18.19 15.10 -4.86
C SER A 509 17.12 16.17 -4.74
N SER A 510 17.20 16.98 -3.69
CA SER A 510 16.31 18.12 -3.49
C SER A 510 17.07 19.37 -3.07
N PRO A 511 16.84 20.54 -3.71
CA PRO A 511 17.43 21.80 -3.26
C PRO A 511 16.87 22.28 -1.92
N LEU A 512 15.73 21.73 -1.47
CA LEU A 512 15.17 21.97 -0.14
C LEU A 512 15.86 21.12 0.95
N GLY A 513 16.78 20.24 0.54
CA GLY A 513 17.45 19.28 1.40
C GLY A 513 16.64 18.01 1.67
N ILE A 514 17.33 16.96 2.13
CA ILE A 514 16.77 15.64 2.45
C ILE A 514 17.18 15.27 3.87
N ASN A 515 16.20 14.94 4.72
CA ASN A 515 16.45 14.42 6.06
C ASN A 515 16.54 12.89 6.04
N ILE A 516 17.48 12.35 6.82
CA ILE A 516 17.61 10.92 7.06
C ILE A 516 17.77 10.70 8.57
N TYR A 517 16.89 9.88 9.14
CA TYR A 517 16.85 9.55 10.56
C TYR A 517 17.00 8.05 10.76
N ASP A 518 17.72 7.65 11.80
CA ASP A 518 17.62 6.32 12.39
C ASP A 518 16.59 6.40 13.52
N LEU A 519 15.45 5.72 13.33
CA LEU A 519 14.34 5.63 14.27
C LEU A 519 14.53 4.50 15.29
N HIS A 520 15.67 3.82 15.29
CA HIS A 520 15.95 2.63 16.07
C HIS A 520 14.91 1.55 15.78
N GLU A 521 14.36 0.91 16.81
CA GLU A 521 13.71 -0.38 16.60
C GLU A 521 12.22 -0.27 16.25
N LYS A 522 11.67 0.96 16.17
CA LYS A 522 10.21 1.22 16.00
C LYS A 522 9.92 2.53 15.27
N ARG A 523 8.96 2.56 14.35
CA ARG A 523 8.62 3.79 13.57
C ARG A 523 7.98 4.87 14.42
N SER A 524 7.30 4.49 15.51
CA SER A 524 6.61 5.43 16.41
C SER A 524 7.58 6.38 17.14
N ASN A 525 8.88 6.11 17.11
CA ASN A 525 9.93 6.98 17.61
C ASN A 525 10.01 8.32 16.86
N LEU A 526 9.62 8.37 15.58
CA LEU A 526 9.57 9.61 14.80
C LEU A 526 8.64 10.64 15.43
N ALA A 527 7.41 10.24 15.78
CA ALA A 527 6.41 11.11 16.38
C ALA A 527 6.82 11.59 17.79
N ARG A 528 7.60 10.78 18.52
CA ARG A 528 8.13 11.10 19.85
C ARG A 528 9.46 11.84 19.83
N ARG A 529 10.02 12.09 18.63
CA ARG A 529 11.34 12.71 18.43
C ARG A 529 12.48 11.94 19.12
N ASN A 530 12.38 10.62 19.14
CA ASN A 530 13.37 9.71 19.71
C ASN A 530 14.17 9.02 18.60
N TYR A 531 14.97 9.79 17.87
CA TYR A 531 15.73 9.30 16.72
C TYR A 531 17.12 9.92 16.66
N GLN A 532 18.03 9.25 15.98
CA GLN A 532 19.32 9.82 15.61
C GLN A 532 19.24 10.48 14.24
N VAL A 533 19.77 11.70 14.12
CA VAL A 533 19.89 12.37 12.82
C VAL A 533 21.16 11.87 12.13
N TRP A 534 21.00 11.14 11.02
CA TRP A 534 22.11 10.72 10.17
C TRP A 534 22.44 11.78 9.13
N ALA A 535 21.42 12.42 8.56
CA ALA A 535 21.58 13.52 7.63
C ALA A 535 20.47 14.57 7.81
N SER A 536 20.82 15.85 7.72
CA SER A 536 19.89 16.96 7.87
C SER A 536 19.73 17.70 6.55
N ALA A 537 18.52 18.14 6.24
CA ALA A 537 18.22 18.94 5.06
C ALA A 537 19.04 20.24 4.96
N ALA A 538 19.60 20.73 6.08
CA ALA A 538 20.47 21.90 6.07
C ALA A 538 21.78 21.70 5.27
N ASN A 539 22.28 20.46 5.18
CA ASN A 539 23.57 20.14 4.57
C ASN A 539 23.57 18.88 3.70
N ASN A 540 22.47 18.12 3.68
CA ASN A 540 22.31 16.95 2.84
C ASN A 540 21.28 17.21 1.74
N LEU A 541 21.70 17.00 0.49
CA LEU A 541 20.86 17.16 -0.69
C LEU A 541 20.49 15.84 -1.36
N LEU A 542 21.07 14.71 -0.92
CA LEU A 542 20.97 13.41 -1.61
C LEU A 542 20.23 12.38 -0.75
N ALA A 543 19.44 11.53 -1.39
CA ALA A 543 18.81 10.37 -0.76
C ALA A 543 19.80 9.18 -0.75
N SER A 544 20.83 9.28 0.07
CA SER A 544 21.92 8.30 0.19
C SER A 544 22.41 8.18 1.62
N PHE A 545 22.66 6.95 2.08
CA PHE A 545 23.26 6.69 3.39
C PHE A 545 24.06 5.38 3.39
N THR A 546 24.98 5.23 4.35
CA THR A 546 25.72 3.98 4.58
C THR A 546 24.89 3.08 5.48
N ALA A 547 24.45 1.93 4.97
CA ALA A 547 23.72 0.93 5.74
C ALA A 547 24.67 0.02 6.54
N LEU A 548 25.85 -0.28 5.98
CA LEU A 548 26.88 -1.04 6.67
C LEU A 548 28.28 -0.51 6.31
N ASP A 549 29.13 -0.30 7.30
CA ASP A 549 30.58 -0.20 7.12
C ASP A 549 31.29 -0.81 8.33
N THR A 550 31.83 -2.01 8.14
CA THR A 550 32.51 -2.75 9.21
C THR A 550 33.81 -2.08 9.66
N ARG A 551 34.37 -1.14 8.89
CA ARG A 551 35.60 -0.41 9.26
C ARG A 551 35.32 0.72 10.25
N THR A 552 34.13 1.31 10.15
CA THR A 552 33.69 2.44 10.99
C THR A 552 32.63 2.04 12.02
N ALA A 553 32.26 0.75 12.05
CA ALA A 553 31.23 0.18 12.93
C ALA A 553 29.85 0.83 12.74
N VAL A 554 29.54 1.26 11.51
CA VAL A 554 28.20 1.70 11.11
C VAL A 554 27.39 0.48 10.72
N SER A 555 26.20 0.33 11.29
CA SER A 555 25.21 -0.70 10.92
C SER A 555 23.80 -0.14 11.08
N ALA A 556 22.95 -0.42 10.09
CA ALA A 556 21.50 -0.20 10.10
C ALA A 556 20.71 -1.49 10.39
N ASP A 557 21.40 -2.59 10.68
CA ASP A 557 20.83 -3.86 11.13
C ASP A 557 19.88 -3.61 12.31
N SER A 558 18.68 -4.19 12.21
CA SER A 558 17.63 -4.15 13.22
C SER A 558 17.17 -2.72 13.55
N GLN A 559 17.28 -1.80 12.59
CA GLN A 559 16.89 -0.40 12.71
C GLN A 559 15.98 0.05 11.57
N TRP A 560 15.10 1.00 11.88
CA TRP A 560 14.29 1.74 10.91
C TRP A 560 15.04 2.98 10.43
N ILE A 561 15.39 3.02 9.15
CA ILE A 561 15.95 4.21 8.50
C ILE A 561 14.83 4.95 7.75
N HIS A 562 14.59 6.19 8.17
CA HIS A 562 13.54 7.07 7.64
C HIS A 562 14.13 8.18 6.78
N LEU A 563 13.65 8.31 5.54
CA LEU A 563 14.04 9.36 4.61
C LEU A 563 12.85 10.29 4.34
N GLU A 564 13.07 11.60 4.44
CA GLU A 564 12.11 12.62 3.97
C GLU A 564 12.63 13.28 2.68
N ILE A 565 11.97 13.01 1.56
CA ILE A 565 12.38 13.50 0.24
C ILE A 565 11.36 14.52 -0.28
N PRO A 566 11.68 15.83 -0.32
CA PRO A 566 10.84 16.83 -0.95
C PRO A 566 10.87 16.67 -2.47
N ILE A 567 9.70 16.45 -3.06
CA ILE A 567 9.50 16.27 -4.51
C ILE A 567 9.37 17.66 -5.16
N PRO A 568 10.12 17.95 -6.24
CA PRO A 568 9.99 19.23 -6.94
C PRO A 568 8.56 19.50 -7.41
N SER A 569 8.12 20.75 -7.36
CA SER A 569 6.82 21.17 -7.92
C SER A 569 6.74 20.99 -9.44
N SER A 570 7.88 20.91 -10.12
CA SER A 570 8.00 20.60 -11.55
C SER A 570 7.98 19.10 -11.87
N TYR A 571 7.84 18.23 -10.87
CA TYR A 571 7.83 16.78 -11.08
C TYR A 571 6.65 16.37 -11.97
N ASN A 572 6.98 15.86 -13.16
CA ASN A 572 6.00 15.44 -14.15
C ASN A 572 6.58 14.31 -15.01
N PRO A 573 6.77 13.11 -14.43
CA PRO A 573 7.28 11.96 -15.17
C PRO A 573 6.33 11.56 -16.29
N LEU A 574 6.87 11.03 -17.39
CA LEU A 574 6.05 10.37 -18.41
C LEU A 574 5.45 9.07 -17.83
N PRO A 575 4.27 8.63 -18.29
CA PRO A 575 3.70 7.35 -17.87
C PRO A 575 4.69 6.20 -18.05
N GLY A 576 4.91 5.41 -17.00
CA GLY A 576 5.91 4.32 -16.98
C GLY A 576 7.34 4.77 -16.73
N GLN A 577 7.61 6.08 -16.63
CA GLN A 577 8.87 6.68 -16.21
C GLN A 577 8.72 7.39 -14.85
N ASP A 578 7.89 6.81 -13.99
CA ASP A 578 7.50 7.30 -12.68
C ASP A 578 7.94 6.35 -11.55
N TRP A 579 8.76 5.34 -11.89
CA TRP A 579 9.33 4.40 -10.94
C TRP A 579 10.64 4.90 -10.33
N TRP A 580 10.68 4.87 -9.01
CA TRP A 580 11.84 5.12 -8.19
C TRP A 580 12.48 3.79 -7.81
N LYS A 581 13.80 3.79 -7.64
CA LYS A 581 14.59 2.57 -7.42
C LYS A 581 15.35 2.64 -6.11
N LEU A 582 15.52 1.49 -5.48
CA LEU A 582 16.52 1.28 -4.44
C LEU A 582 17.78 0.75 -5.11
N GLN A 583 18.93 1.37 -4.83
CA GLN A 583 20.23 0.91 -5.29
C GLN A 583 21.09 0.56 -4.10
N TYR A 584 21.64 -0.64 -4.13
CA TYR A 584 22.72 -1.07 -3.26
C TYR A 584 24.04 -0.77 -3.96
N VAL A 585 24.97 -0.15 -3.25
CA VAL A 585 26.35 0.05 -3.66
C VAL A 585 27.24 -0.67 -2.67
N THR A 586 28.00 -1.63 -3.14
CA THR A 586 28.75 -2.55 -2.29
C THR A 586 30.25 -2.43 -2.50
N GLY A 587 31.00 -2.64 -1.42
CA GLY A 587 32.45 -2.75 -1.48
C GLY A 587 32.94 -4.07 -2.12
N PRO A 588 34.23 -4.16 -2.49
CA PRO A 588 34.81 -5.41 -2.96
C PRO A 588 34.61 -6.56 -1.97
N GLY A 589 34.26 -7.74 -2.46
CA GLY A 589 34.05 -8.96 -1.67
C GLY A 589 32.80 -8.93 -0.78
N THR A 590 31.93 -7.93 -0.92
CA THR A 590 30.68 -7.84 -0.16
C THR A 590 29.56 -8.55 -0.90
N VAL A 591 28.97 -9.54 -0.24
CA VAL A 591 27.78 -10.25 -0.71
C VAL A 591 26.60 -9.79 0.14
N THR A 592 25.66 -9.07 -0.46
CA THR A 592 24.45 -8.64 0.24
C THR A 592 23.49 -9.80 0.35
N TYR A 593 22.95 -9.97 1.55
CA TYR A 593 22.09 -11.08 1.94
C TYR A 593 20.95 -10.52 2.77
N ASP A 594 20.19 -9.63 2.15
CA ASP A 594 19.36 -8.69 2.89
C ASP A 594 17.90 -9.08 2.76
N THR A 595 17.21 -9.19 3.90
CA THR A 595 15.74 -9.13 3.95
C THR A 595 15.38 -7.73 4.41
N VAL A 596 14.66 -6.97 3.58
CA VAL A 596 14.32 -5.58 3.91
C VAL A 596 12.82 -5.40 3.89
N THR A 597 12.29 -4.83 4.97
CA THR A 597 10.92 -4.29 4.98
C THR A 597 10.93 -2.83 4.59
N VAL A 598 10.03 -2.47 3.68
CA VAL A 598 9.88 -1.12 3.15
C VAL A 598 8.46 -0.64 3.36
N ALA A 599 8.32 0.59 3.85
CA ALA A 599 7.07 1.32 3.82
C ALA A 599 7.28 2.70 3.17
N VAL A 600 6.42 3.07 2.23
CA VAL A 600 6.47 4.38 1.58
C VAL A 600 5.19 5.15 1.88
N GLY A 601 5.36 6.41 2.23
CA GLY A 601 4.28 7.26 2.68
C GLY A 601 4.44 8.71 2.22
N LEU A 602 3.63 9.57 2.84
CA LEU A 602 3.58 10.99 2.58
C LEU A 602 3.64 11.74 3.92
N LYS A 603 4.38 12.83 3.95
CA LYS A 603 4.27 13.81 5.03
C LYS A 603 3.02 14.66 4.83
N GLY A 604 1.93 14.28 5.49
CA GLY A 604 0.62 14.94 5.40
C GLY A 604 -0.51 13.96 5.12
N GLY A 605 -1.67 14.50 4.72
CA GLY A 605 -2.83 13.68 4.35
C GLY A 605 -2.91 13.44 2.84
N PRO A 606 -3.36 12.27 2.38
CA PRO A 606 -3.60 12.02 0.95
C PRO A 606 -4.78 12.84 0.40
N VAL A 607 -5.64 13.34 1.28
CA VAL A 607 -6.76 14.23 0.98
C VAL A 607 -6.39 15.63 1.45
N HIS A 608 -6.41 16.61 0.56
CA HIS A 608 -6.07 17.99 0.90
C HIS A 608 -6.78 18.99 -0.01
N LEU A 609 -6.87 20.24 0.44
CA LEU A 609 -7.34 21.34 -0.39
C LEU A 609 -6.21 21.80 -1.31
N VAL A 610 -6.57 22.10 -2.56
CA VAL A 610 -5.67 22.73 -3.52
C VAL A 610 -5.84 24.25 -3.41
N PRO A 611 -4.74 25.02 -3.33
CA PRO A 611 -4.77 26.48 -3.25
C PRO A 611 -5.50 27.17 -4.40
#